data_AF-A0AAW2ITP7-F1
#
_entry.id   AF-A0AAW2ITP7-F1
#
_cell.length_a   1.000
_cell.length_b   1.000
_cell.length_c   1.000
_cell.angle_alpha   90.00
_cell.angle_beta   90.00
_cell.angle_gamma   90.00
#
_symmetry.space_group_name_H-M   'P 1'
#
loop_
_entity.id
_entity.type
_entity.pdbx_description
1 polymer ?
#
loop_
_entity_poly.entity_id
_entity_poly.type
_entity_poly.pdbx_seq_one_letter_code
_entity_poly.pdbx_strand_id
1 'polypeptide(L)' 'PSTKTEERAIRGAVLSRAEGRFMRRFRLPENAKVKEVKASMEKGVLTVTVPKPEIKSIDIS' A
#
# COMPACT_ATOMS: atom_id res chain seq x y z
N PRO A 1 -36.16 -9.39 18.15
CA PRO A 1 -35.82 -7.94 18.04
C PRO A 1 -35.11 -7.68 16.70
N SER A 2 -35.82 -7.30 15.62
CA SER A 2 -36.14 -5.90 15.27
C SER A 2 -34.85 -5.06 15.29
N THR A 3 -34.27 -4.58 14.19
CA THR A 3 -34.84 -3.68 13.16
C THR A 3 -33.84 -3.55 12.01
N LYS A 4 -34.22 -3.82 10.74
CA LYS A 4 -34.51 -2.82 9.69
C LYS A 4 -33.75 -1.49 9.86
N THR A 5 -32.47 -1.47 9.47
CA THR A 5 -31.66 -0.25 9.39
C THR A 5 -31.85 0.38 8.02
N GLU A 6 -32.88 1.20 7.87
CA GLU A 6 -32.90 2.31 6.91
C GLU A 6 -34.16 3.15 7.18
N GLU A 7 -34.00 4.24 7.93
CA GLU A 7 -34.65 5.54 7.69
C GLU A 7 -34.28 6.53 8.81
N ARG A 8 -33.06 7.05 8.73
CA ARG A 8 -32.81 8.47 9.04
C ARG A 8 -31.91 8.99 7.94
N ALA A 9 -32.52 9.43 6.85
CA ALA A 9 -31.85 10.28 5.88
C ALA A 9 -31.51 11.60 6.61
N ILE A 10 -30.34 11.66 7.22
CA ILE A 10 -29.74 12.91 7.64
C ILE A 10 -29.33 13.61 6.34
N ARG A 11 -29.73 14.87 6.15
CA ARG A 11 -28.97 15.82 5.33
C ARG A 11 -27.56 15.89 5.91
N GLY A 12 -26.70 14.96 5.53
CA GLY A 12 -25.50 14.60 6.27
C GLY A 12 -25.05 13.22 5.80
N ALA A 13 -24.42 13.20 4.63
CA ALA A 13 -23.93 12.00 3.98
C ALA A 13 -23.06 11.16 4.90
N VAL A 14 -23.23 9.85 4.79
CA VAL A 14 -22.47 8.82 5.52
C VAL A 14 -21.03 8.81 5.00
N LEU A 15 -20.08 9.07 5.88
CA LEU A 15 -18.65 8.97 5.59
C LEU A 15 -18.29 7.48 5.50
N SER A 16 -18.36 6.88 4.30
CA SER A 16 -17.85 5.53 4.10
C SER A 16 -16.33 5.57 4.13
N ARG A 17 -15.75 5.04 5.21
CA ARG A 17 -14.35 4.58 5.15
C ARG A 17 -14.37 3.37 4.23
N ALA A 18 -13.48 3.31 3.25
CA ALA A 18 -13.29 2.08 2.49
C ALA A 18 -12.93 0.96 3.47
N GLU A 19 -13.91 0.14 3.83
CA GLU A 19 -13.73 -1.04 4.65
C GLU A 19 -13.59 -2.25 3.73
N GLY A 20 -12.51 -3.00 3.89
CA GLY A 20 -12.21 -4.10 3.01
C GLY A 20 -10.78 -4.59 3.19
N ARG A 21 -10.51 -5.82 2.74
CA ARG A 21 -9.16 -6.35 2.67
C ARG A 21 -8.51 -5.90 1.36
N PHE A 22 -7.36 -5.25 1.45
CA PHE A 22 -6.56 -4.85 0.29
C PHE A 22 -5.37 -5.80 0.13
N MET A 23 -5.19 -6.36 -1.06
CA MET A 23 -4.00 -7.15 -1.42
C MET A 23 -3.52 -6.74 -2.81
N ARG A 24 -2.26 -6.33 -2.92
CA ARG A 24 -1.60 -6.06 -4.20
C ARG A 24 -0.25 -6.75 -4.22
N ARG A 25 0.04 -7.46 -5.31
CA ARG A 25 1.30 -8.19 -5.51
C ARG A 25 2.11 -7.49 -6.59
N PHE A 26 3.40 -7.30 -6.32
CA PHE A 26 4.35 -6.72 -7.27
C PHE A 26 5.42 -7.77 -7.56
N ARG A 27 5.79 -7.93 -8.83
CA ARG A 27 6.94 -8.75 -9.21
C ARG A 27 8.19 -7.89 -9.05
N LEU A 28 9.18 -8.40 -8.34
CA LEU A 28 10.49 -7.77 -8.25
C LEU A 28 11.43 -8.37 -9.29
N PRO A 29 12.44 -7.61 -9.73
CA PRO A 29 13.55 -8.17 -10.49
C PRO A 29 14.24 -9.30 -9.72
N GLU A 30 14.84 -10.25 -10.45
CA GLU A 30 15.53 -11.41 -9.84
C GLU A 30 16.69 -11.00 -8.92
N ASN A 31 17.37 -9.90 -9.25
CA ASN A 31 18.49 -9.36 -8.49
C ASN A 31 18.07 -8.36 -7.39
N ALA A 32 16.79 -8.30 -7.03
CA ALA A 32 16.34 -7.46 -5.93
C ALA A 32 16.93 -7.93 -4.59
N LYS A 33 17.40 -6.99 -3.77
CA LYS A 33 17.91 -7.25 -2.41
C LYS A 33 16.74 -7.43 -1.43
N VAL A 34 15.99 -8.54 -1.55
CA VAL A 34 14.73 -8.77 -0.80
C VAL A 34 14.93 -8.72 0.73
N LYS A 35 16.08 -9.15 1.23
CA LYS A 35 16.42 -9.12 2.67
C LYS A 35 16.58 -7.69 3.22
N GLU A 36 16.74 -6.70 2.34
CA GLU A 36 16.98 -5.29 2.70
C GLU A 36 15.77 -4.39 2.42
N VAL A 37 14.60 -4.99 2.13
CA VAL A 37 13.35 -4.24 1.94
C VAL A 37 12.99 -3.51 3.23
N LYS A 38 12.65 -2.23 3.09
CA LYS A 38 12.18 -1.37 4.18
C LYS A 38 10.75 -0.93 3.92
N ALA A 39 9.98 -0.73 4.98
CA ALA A 39 8.63 -0.19 4.89
C ALA A 39 8.39 0.85 5.97
N SER A 40 7.64 1.90 5.62
CA SER A 40 7.19 2.94 6.55
C SER A 40 5.78 3.39 6.20
N MET A 41 5.03 3.86 7.20
CA MET A 41 3.68 4.41 7.04
C MET A 41 3.68 5.83 7.58
N GLU A 42 3.36 6.81 6.73
CA GLU A 42 3.25 8.21 7.13
C GLU A 42 2.02 8.85 6.47
N LYS A 43 1.22 9.59 7.25
CA LYS A 43 0.03 10.33 6.76
C LYS A 43 -0.92 9.49 5.88
N GLY A 44 -1.08 8.20 6.22
CA GLY A 44 -1.95 7.27 5.50
C GLY A 44 -1.34 6.65 4.24
N VAL A 45 -0.05 6.87 3.97
CA VAL A 45 0.66 6.31 2.82
C VAL A 45 1.66 5.24 3.28
N LEU A 46 1.47 4.02 2.79
CA LEU A 46 2.43 2.94 2.96
C LEU A 46 3.52 3.05 1.89
N THR A 47 4.74 3.37 2.31
CA THR A 47 5.93 3.40 1.45
C THR A 47 6.70 2.11 1.62
N VAL A 48 7.00 1.43 0.51
CA VAL A 48 7.82 0.22 0.48
C VAL A 48 9.03 0.49 -0.41
N THR A 49 10.23 0.37 0.17
CA THR A 49 11.50 0.65 -0.50
C THR A 49 12.25 -0.65 -0.75
N VAL A 50 12.53 -0.93 -2.02
CA VAL A 50 13.36 -2.06 -2.46
C VAL A 50 14.70 -1.49 -2.97
N PRO A 51 15.85 -1.78 -2.34
CA PRO A 51 17.13 -1.29 -2.81
C PRO A 51 17.44 -1.78 -4.23
N LYS A 52 18.03 -0.90 -5.04
CA LYS A 52 18.50 -1.28 -6.37
C LYS A 52 19.70 -2.24 -6.23
N PRO A 53 19.83 -3.22 -7.14
CA PRO A 53 21.05 -4.00 -7.27
C PRO A 53 22.24 -3.06 -7.57
N GLU A 54 23.43 -3.43 -7.10
CA GLU A 54 24.65 -2.71 -7.44
C GLU A 54 24.91 -2.87 -8.94
N ILE A 55 24.80 -1.75 -9.67
CA ILE A 55 25.23 -1.66 -11.05
C ILE A 55 26.72 -1.35 -10.97
N LYS A 56 27.58 -2.30 -11.34
CA LYS A 56 29.00 -2.00 -11.53
C LYS A 56 29.09 -0.89 -12.56
N SER A 57 29.60 0.28 -12.16
CA SER A 57 29.93 1.33 -13.11
C SER A 57 30.89 0.75 -14.13
N ILE A 58 30.51 0.81 -15.40
CA ILE A 58 31.40 0.44 -16.49
C ILE A 58 32.51 1.49 -16.47
N ASP A 59 33.71 1.06 -16.11
CA ASP A 59 34.91 1.87 -16.24
C ASP A 59 35.18 2.01 -17.74
N ILE A 60 34.90 3.19 -18.30
CA ILE A 60 35.23 3.50 -19.69
C ILE A 60 36.65 4.06 -19.66
N SER A 61 37.62 3.16 -19.81
CA SER A 61 39.02 3.50 -20.08
C SER A 61 39.24 3.90 -21.54
#